data_AF-A0A661P941-F1
#
_entry.id   AF-A0A661P941-F1
#
_cell.length_a   1.000
_cell.length_b   1.000
_cell.length_c   1.000
_cell.angle_alpha   90.00
_cell.angle_beta   90.00
_cell.angle_gamma   90.00
#
_symmetry.space_group_name_H-M   'P 1'
#
loop_
_entity.id
_entity.type
_entity.pdbx_description
1 polymer ?
#
loop_
_entity_poly.entity_id
_entity_poly.type
_entity_poly.pdbx_seq_one_letter_code
_entity_poly.pdbx_strand_id
1 'polypeptide(L)'
;MDNERIDQIVAKHDGEPSSLIQVLLEIQSEHHWLPMDVLKRVSQKLQVPMTRIQHIATFYKAFSLVPKGSHEIHICVGTACHVRGAQRVVDMVEDMTGIKPGETDLDFNSTHENVN
;
A
#
# COMPACT_ATOMS: atom_id res chain seq x y z
N MET A 1 -11.23 -8.78 3.82
CA MET A 1 -11.91 -8.24 5.01
C MET A 1 -13.38 -8.47 4.88
N ASP A 2 -14.05 -8.76 6.00
CA ASP A 2 -15.50 -8.70 6.08
C ASP A 2 -15.94 -7.23 6.02
N ASN A 3 -17.03 -6.97 5.29
CA ASN A 3 -17.58 -5.61 5.12
C ASN A 3 -17.92 -4.94 6.45
N GLU A 4 -18.18 -5.72 7.50
CA GLU A 4 -18.45 -5.22 8.85
C GLU A 4 -17.23 -4.52 9.47
N ARG A 5 -16.01 -4.98 9.18
CA ARG A 5 -14.77 -4.39 9.69
C ARG A 5 -14.53 -3.00 9.09
N ILE A 6 -14.76 -2.86 7.78
CA ILE A 6 -14.69 -1.57 7.08
C ILE A 6 -15.69 -0.60 7.69
N ASP A 7 -16.92 -1.06 7.91
CA ASP A 7 -17.99 -0.24 8.46
C ASP A 7 -17.66 0.22 9.89
N GLN A 8 -17.01 -0.61 10.71
CA GLN A 8 -16.52 -0.24 12.04
C GLN A 8 -15.43 0.83 11.98
N ILE A 9 -14.44 0.70 11.08
CA ILE A 9 -13.38 1.69 10.90
C ILE A 9 -13.99 3.03 10.48
N VAL A 10 -14.93 3.03 9.53
CA VAL A 10 -15.61 4.26 9.11
C VAL A 10 -16.38 4.90 10.27
N ALA A 11 -17.11 4.11 11.05
CA ALA A 11 -17.87 4.60 12.21
C ALA A 11 -16.96 5.17 13.31
N LYS A 12 -15.77 4.61 13.49
CA LYS A 12 -14.77 5.07 14.47
C LYS A 12 -14.26 6.48 14.16
N HIS A 13 -14.26 6.90 12.90
CA HIS A 13 -13.79 8.22 12.46
C HIS A 13 -14.95 9.17 12.09
N ASP A 14 -16.09 9.02 12.75
CA ASP A 14 -17.30 9.85 12.61
C ASP A 14 -17.96 9.84 11.22
N GLY A 15 -17.48 9.02 10.27
CA GLY A 15 -18.06 8.90 8.93
C GLY A 15 -17.93 10.14 8.05
N GLU A 16 -17.12 11.11 8.45
CA GLU A 16 -16.97 12.39 7.75
C GLU A 16 -16.01 12.29 6.53
N PRO A 17 -16.25 13.04 5.44
CA PRO A 17 -15.37 13.08 4.28
C PRO A 17 -13.93 13.52 4.59
N SER A 18 -13.74 14.31 5.65
CA SER A 18 -12.43 14.75 6.15
C SER A 18 -11.61 13.59 6.72
N SER A 19 -12.28 12.56 7.24
CA SER A 19 -11.67 11.37 7.82
C SER A 19 -11.23 10.34 6.78
N LEU A 20 -11.48 10.57 5.49
CA LEU A 20 -11.17 9.61 4.43
C LEU A 20 -9.71 9.12 4.47
N ILE A 21 -8.74 9.99 4.67
CA ILE A 21 -7.32 9.61 4.73
C ILE A 21 -7.06 8.69 5.94
N GLN A 22 -7.62 9.01 7.11
CA GLN A 22 -7.46 8.20 8.33
C GLN A 22 -8.08 6.81 8.16
N VAL A 23 -9.29 6.75 7.57
CA VAL A 23 -9.98 5.49 7.25
C VAL A 23 -9.14 4.64 6.29
N LEU A 24 -8.61 5.23 5.22
CA LEU A 24 -7.78 4.50 4.25
C LEU A 24 -6.46 4.02 4.87
N LEU A 25 -5.84 4.81 5.75
CA LEU A 25 -4.62 4.42 6.47
C LEU A 25 -4.88 3.23 7.40
N GLU A 26 -5.97 3.25 8.16
CA GLU A 26 -6.31 2.15 9.07
C GLU A 26 -6.65 0.86 8.31
N ILE A 27 -7.41 0.97 7.22
CA ILE A 27 -7.70 -0.18 6.34
C ILE A 27 -6.40 -0.74 5.74
N GLN A 28 -5.51 0.11 5.23
CA GLN A 28 -4.26 -0.37 4.66
C GLN A 28 -3.32 -0.95 5.73
N SER A 29 -3.36 -0.45 6.97
CA SER A 29 -2.60 -1.05 8.06
C SER A 29 -3.05 -2.49 8.37
N GLU A 30 -4.34 -2.81 8.20
CA GLU A 30 -4.83 -4.18 8.37
C GLU A 30 -4.58 -5.04 7.12
N HIS A 31 -4.71 -4.47 5.91
CA HIS A 31 -4.67 -5.24 4.66
C HIS A 31 -3.38 -5.16 3.86
N HIS A 32 -2.43 -4.29 4.22
CA HIS A 32 -1.22 -3.94 3.49
C HIS A 32 -1.45 -3.27 2.12
N TRP A 33 -2.67 -3.37 1.57
CA TRP A 33 -3.09 -2.71 0.33
C TRP A 33 -4.60 -2.38 0.34
N LEU A 34 -5.04 -1.63 -0.67
CA LEU A 34 -6.39 -1.12 -0.81
C LEU A 34 -7.07 -1.69 -2.07
N PRO A 35 -7.79 -2.82 -1.94
CA PRO A 35 -8.55 -3.37 -3.05
C PRO A 35 -9.71 -2.46 -3.46
N MET A 36 -10.05 -2.48 -4.75
CA MET A 36 -11.11 -1.65 -5.33
C MET A 36 -12.48 -1.84 -4.67
N ASP A 37 -12.80 -3.05 -4.20
CA ASP A 37 -14.09 -3.31 -3.54
C ASP A 37 -14.18 -2.65 -2.16
N VAL A 38 -13.06 -2.55 -1.44
CA VAL A 38 -12.99 -1.80 -0.18
C VAL A 38 -13.15 -0.30 -0.44
N LEU A 39 -12.49 0.23 -1.47
CA LEU A 39 -12.63 1.65 -1.84
C LEU A 39 -14.07 2.00 -2.24
N LYS A 40 -14.77 1.12 -2.98
CA LYS A 40 -16.20 1.29 -3.29
C LYS A 40 -17.06 1.32 -2.04
N ARG A 41 -16.78 0.44 -1.06
CA ARG A 41 -17.52 0.43 0.22
C ARG A 41 -17.33 1.72 1.00
N VAL A 42 -16.08 2.19 1.09
CA VAL A 42 -15.74 3.48 1.72
C VAL A 42 -16.43 4.64 1.01
N SER A 43 -16.46 4.64 -0.33
CA SER A 43 -17.18 5.62 -1.15
C SER A 43 -18.67 5.70 -0.80
N GLN A 44 -19.34 4.55 -0.68
CA GLN A 44 -20.75 4.48 -0.32
C GLN A 44 -21.00 4.97 1.11
N LYS A 45 -20.10 4.66 2.05
CA LYS A 45 -20.28 4.97 3.47
C LYS A 45 -20.00 6.43 3.82
N LEU A 46 -18.92 6.99 3.31
CA LEU A 46 -18.58 8.41 3.53
C LEU A 46 -19.31 9.34 2.54
N GLN A 47 -20.11 8.78 1.62
CA GLN A 47 -20.76 9.51 0.52
C GLN A 47 -19.78 10.36 -0.32
N VAL A 48 -18.53 9.88 -0.45
CA VAL A 48 -17.49 10.55 -1.23
C VAL A 48 -17.41 9.93 -2.62
N PRO A 49 -17.33 10.72 -3.69
CA PRO A 49 -17.18 10.20 -5.05
C PRO A 49 -15.94 9.32 -5.19
N MET A 50 -16.07 8.18 -5.88
CA MET A 50 -14.97 7.27 -6.15
C MET A 50 -13.77 7.97 -6.81
N THR A 51 -14.02 8.94 -7.68
CA THR A 51 -12.99 9.76 -8.32
C THR A 51 -12.08 10.46 -7.32
N ARG A 52 -12.65 10.98 -6.22
CA ARG A 52 -11.87 11.67 -5.17
C ARG A 52 -11.04 10.68 -4.36
N ILE A 53 -11.59 9.50 -4.08
CA ILE A 53 -10.89 8.42 -3.38
C ILE A 53 -9.73 7.90 -4.22
N GLN A 54 -9.96 7.64 -5.51
CA GLN A 54 -8.91 7.23 -6.44
C GLN A 54 -7.82 8.28 -6.55
N HIS A 55 -8.18 9.56 -6.65
CA HIS A 55 -7.20 10.64 -6.69
C HIS A 55 -6.32 10.67 -5.43
N ILE A 56 -6.89 10.49 -4.24
CA ILE A 56 -6.13 10.43 -2.99
C ILE A 56 -5.23 9.17 -2.95
N ALA A 57 -5.77 8.02 -3.32
CA ALA A 57 -5.05 6.76 -3.31
C ALA A 57 -3.89 6.71 -4.31
N THR A 58 -3.95 7.45 -5.42
CA THR A 58 -2.83 7.56 -6.38
C THR A 58 -1.89 8.73 -6.07
N PHE A 59 -2.37 9.78 -5.40
CA PHE A 59 -1.57 10.95 -5.08
C PHE A 59 -0.58 10.69 -3.94
N TYR A 60 -1.01 10.00 -2.87
CA TYR A 60 -0.14 9.68 -1.75
C TYR A 60 0.58 8.35 -1.97
N LYS A 61 1.92 8.39 -2.03
CA LYS A 61 2.77 7.19 -2.11
C LYS A 61 2.56 6.20 -0.95
N ALA A 62 2.03 6.67 0.18
CA ALA A 62 1.71 5.81 1.32
C ALA A 62 0.63 4.77 0.96
N PHE A 63 -0.24 5.07 -0.01
CA PHE A 63 -1.32 4.17 -0.39
C PHE A 63 -0.89 3.20 -1.48
N SER A 64 -1.26 1.92 -1.31
CA SER A 64 -0.95 0.88 -2.27
C SER A 64 -2.23 0.24 -2.79
N LEU A 65 -2.50 0.41 -4.09
CA LEU A 65 -3.65 -0.18 -4.79
C LEU A 65 -3.37 -1.60 -5.29
N VAL A 66 -2.12 -2.02 -5.20
CA VAL A 66 -1.61 -3.31 -5.65
C VAL A 66 -1.38 -4.17 -4.41
N PRO A 67 -1.67 -5.47 -4.45
CA PRO A 67 -1.36 -6.37 -3.35
C PRO A 67 0.10 -6.21 -2.92
N LYS A 68 0.30 -5.91 -1.65
CA LYS A 68 1.61 -5.90 -1.02
C LYS A 68 1.72 -7.08 -0.07
N GLY A 69 2.90 -7.68 -0.06
CA GLY A 69 3.20 -8.78 0.82
C GLY A 69 3.39 -8.32 2.26
N SER A 70 3.32 -9.26 3.21
CA SER A 70 3.44 -8.95 4.64
C SER A 70 4.78 -8.32 5.04
N HIS A 71 5.84 -8.50 4.25
CA HIS A 71 7.16 -7.90 4.47
C HIS A 71 7.56 -6.99 3.32
N GLU A 72 7.76 -5.70 3.58
CA GLU A 72 8.31 -4.78 2.58
C GLU A 72 9.85 -4.69 2.72
N ILE A 73 10.56 -4.94 1.63
CA ILE A 73 12.02 -4.80 1.54
C ILE A 73 12.32 -3.52 0.77
N HIS A 74 12.80 -2.50 1.47
CA HIS A 74 13.17 -1.21 0.88
C HIS A 74 14.70 -1.13 0.69
N ILE A 75 15.16 -1.06 -0.56
CA ILE A 75 16.60 -0.94 -0.87
C ILE A 75 16.91 0.47 -1.38
N CYS A 76 17.82 1.17 -0.69
CA CYS A 76 18.32 2.46 -1.13
C CYS A 76 19.17 2.30 -2.40
N VAL A 77 18.73 2.94 -3.50
CA VAL A 77 19.47 3.05 -4.76
C VAL A 77 19.86 4.49 -5.10
N GLY A 78 19.73 5.40 -4.13
CA GLY A 78 20.17 6.79 -4.20
C GLY A 78 21.65 6.94 -4.54
N THR A 79 22.08 8.12 -4.98
CA THR A 79 23.45 8.38 -5.46
C THR A 79 24.53 7.92 -4.48
N ALA A 80 24.35 8.17 -3.18
CA ALA A 80 25.28 7.71 -2.14
C ALA A 80 25.33 6.17 -2.02
N CYS A 81 24.18 5.51 -2.11
CA CYS A 81 24.07 4.05 -2.04
C CYS A 81 24.59 3.39 -3.33
N HIS A 82 24.32 3.99 -4.49
CA HIS A 82 24.78 3.55 -5.79
C HIS A 82 26.32 3.51 -5.88
N VAL A 83 27.00 4.58 -5.44
CA VAL A 83 28.48 4.63 -5.41
C VAL A 83 29.07 3.55 -4.48
N ARG A 84 28.34 3.15 -3.43
CA ARG A 84 28.74 2.06 -2.53
C ARG A 84 28.38 0.66 -3.05
N GLY A 85 27.76 0.56 -4.22
CA GLY A 85 27.41 -0.72 -4.85
C GLY A 85 26.05 -1.27 -4.43
N ALA A 86 25.06 -0.40 -4.17
CA ALA A 86 23.68 -0.80 -3.87
C ALA A 86 23.09 -1.83 -4.84
N GLN A 87 23.50 -1.79 -6.13
CA GLN A 87 23.08 -2.77 -7.13
C GLN A 87 23.37 -4.21 -6.69
N ARG A 88 24.51 -4.48 -6.02
CA ARG A 88 24.84 -5.83 -5.54
C ARG A 88 23.88 -6.32 -4.46
N VAL A 89 23.31 -5.39 -3.68
CA VAL A 89 22.31 -5.71 -2.65
C VAL A 89 20.98 -6.03 -3.32
N VAL A 90 20.60 -5.26 -4.34
CA VAL A 90 19.40 -5.53 -5.16
C VAL A 90 19.50 -6.91 -5.81
N ASP A 91 20.61 -7.20 -6.47
CA ASP A 91 20.83 -8.47 -7.16
C ASP A 91 20.79 -9.66 -6.18
N MET A 92 21.41 -9.53 -5.00
CA MET A 92 21.39 -10.57 -3.98
C MET A 92 19.99 -10.82 -3.42
N VAL A 93 19.21 -9.76 -3.20
CA VAL A 93 17.83 -9.88 -2.72
C VAL A 93 16.94 -10.52 -3.78
N GLU A 94 17.12 -10.15 -5.06
CA GLU A 94 16.43 -10.78 -6.18
C GLU A 94 16.77 -12.28 -6.29
N ASP A 95 18.05 -12.66 -6.15
CA ASP A 95 18.48 -14.07 -6.16
C ASP A 95 17.93 -14.88 -4.97
N MET A 96 17.87 -14.27 -3.78
CA MET A 96 17.38 -14.96 -2.57
C MET A 96 15.86 -15.11 -2.54
N THR A 97 15.14 -14.10 -3.00
CA THR A 97 13.67 -14.04 -2.90
C THR A 97 12.97 -14.46 -4.19
N GLY A 98 13.65 -14.39 -5.33
CA GLY A 98 13.06 -14.56 -6.66
C GLY A 98 12.18 -13.39 -7.10
N ILE A 99 12.15 -12.28 -6.34
CA ILE A 99 11.24 -11.14 -6.54
C ILE A 99 12.01 -9.95 -7.10
N LYS A 100 11.55 -9.42 -8.24
CA LYS A 100 12.16 -8.23 -8.84
C LYS A 100 11.79 -6.96 -8.09
N PRO A 101 12.60 -5.90 -8.20
CA PRO A 101 12.23 -4.59 -7.67
C PRO A 101 10.89 -4.12 -8.26
N GLY A 102 9.93 -3.82 -7.39
CA GLY A 102 8.56 -3.43 -7.74
C GLY A 102 7.58 -4.61 -7.86
N GLU A 103 8.03 -5.85 -7.70
CA GLU A 103 7.19 -7.04 -7.69
C GLU A 103 6.88 -7.50 -6.25
N THR A 104 5.79 -8.24 -6.13
CA THR A 104 5.36 -8.88 -4.89
C THR A 104 5.27 -10.38 -5.14
N ASP A 105 5.73 -11.17 -4.18
CA ASP A 105 5.74 -12.63 -4.27
C ASP A 105 4.34 -13.21 -4.55
N LEU A 106 4.28 -14.34 -5.24
CA LEU A 106 3.05 -15.10 -5.54
C LEU A 106 2.32 -15.52 -4.26
N ASP A 107 3.05 -15.69 -3.16
CA ASP A 107 2.51 -16.05 -1.84
C ASP A 107 2.16 -14.83 -0.96
N PHE A 108 2.23 -13.60 -1.50
CA PHE A 108 1.99 -12.33 -0.77
C PHE A 108 2.80 -12.21 0.54
N ASN A 109 3.97 -12.84 0.62
CA ASN A 109 4.80 -12.78 1.83
C ASN A 109 5.80 -11.63 1.82
N SER A 110 6.26 -11.18 0.63
CA SER A 110 7.26 -10.13 0.51
C SER A 110 7.06 -9.24 -0.72
N THR A 111 7.27 -7.92 -0.56
CA THR A 111 7.29 -6.92 -1.63
C THR A 111 8.64 -6.23 -1.65
N HIS A 112 9.26 -6.14 -2.82
CA HIS A 112 10.55 -5.47 -2.98
C HIS A 112 10.34 -4.08 -3.59
N GLU A 113 10.84 -3.02 -2.96
CA GLU A 113 10.72 -1.65 -3.47
C GLU A 113 12.08 -0.91 -3.41
N ASN A 114 12.45 -0.27 -4.52
CA ASN A 114 13.65 0.56 -4.58
C ASN A 114 13.31 1.99 -4.14
N VAL A 115 14.07 2.51 -3.17
CA VAL A 115 13.89 3.86 -2.62
C VAL A 115 15.08 4.76 -2.94
N ASN A 116 14.80 6.05 -3.16
CA ASN A 116 15.77 7.07 -3.54
C ASN A 116 15.78 8.22 -2.54
#